data_AF-A0A239IYZ1-F1
#
_entry.id   AF-A0A239IYZ1-F1
#
_cell.length_a   1.000
_cell.length_b   1.000
_cell.length_c   1.000
_cell.angle_alpha   90.00
_cell.angle_beta   90.00
_cell.angle_gamma   90.00
#
_symmetry.space_group_name_H-M   'P 1'
#
loop_
_entity.id
_entity.type
_entity.pdbx_description
1 polymer ?
#
loop_
_entity_poly.entity_id
_entity_poly.type
_entity_poly.pdbx_seq_one_letter_code
_entity_poly.pdbx_strand_id
1 'polypeptide(L)'
;MPMTDPNHHQAAPVPVGDVVPGDPPVPITVWPLPAPEPDETMSPPMGVRLVHNLTHRSDLIIDLTTGPQLARAIISAHRRGQSCSASAADWGQDRAALIVTAWPLADSARSAEAFFGQCLASLVRGGCVAVLLAHGDPIRPVDVVIAAKAAGLSYLQHIVAAHRAPTPGNRTQLNIHTDVLVLTRPHGGGDQNG
;
A
#
# COMPACT_ATOMS: atom_id res chain seq x y z
N MET A 1 52.23 -26.74 -3.12
CA MET A 1 51.53 -25.62 -2.45
C MET A 1 51.55 -24.42 -3.38
N PRO A 2 50.47 -24.14 -4.14
CA PRO A 2 50.17 -22.81 -4.63
C PRO A 2 48.88 -22.28 -3.99
N MET A 3 48.90 -20.99 -3.67
CA MET A 3 47.85 -20.21 -3.03
C MET A 3 47.39 -19.14 -4.03
N THR A 4 46.09 -19.10 -4.35
CA THR A 4 45.19 -18.00 -4.79
C THR A 4 43.90 -18.67 -5.28
N ASP A 5 42.69 -18.26 -4.91
CA ASP A 5 42.11 -16.92 -5.14
C ASP A 5 41.10 -16.50 -4.05
N PRO A 6 40.95 -15.18 -3.80
CA PRO A 6 40.05 -14.65 -2.80
C PRO A 6 38.63 -14.41 -3.33
N ASN A 7 37.66 -14.74 -2.48
CA ASN A 7 36.46 -13.95 -2.21
C ASN A 7 35.64 -13.44 -3.42
N HIS A 8 34.83 -14.31 -4.02
CA HIS A 8 33.71 -13.91 -4.89
C HIS A 8 32.55 -13.36 -4.04
N HIS A 9 32.66 -12.11 -3.59
CA HIS A 9 31.48 -11.34 -3.20
C HIS A 9 30.78 -10.88 -4.48
N GLN A 10 29.83 -11.68 -4.95
CA GLN A 10 29.01 -11.36 -6.10
C GLN A 10 28.21 -10.09 -5.79
N ALA A 11 28.60 -8.97 -6.39
CA ALA A 11 27.90 -7.70 -6.26
C ALA A 11 26.45 -7.86 -6.71
N ALA A 12 25.52 -7.24 -5.99
CA ALA A 12 24.12 -7.26 -6.36
C ALA A 12 23.93 -6.70 -7.78
N PRO A 13 23.05 -7.31 -8.61
CA PRO A 13 22.76 -6.80 -9.94
C PRO A 13 22.30 -5.34 -9.88
N VAL A 14 22.83 -4.51 -10.79
CA VAL A 14 22.42 -3.11 -10.92
C VAL A 14 20.99 -3.06 -11.45
N PRO A 15 20.04 -2.38 -10.78
CA PRO A 15 18.68 -2.23 -11.29
C PRO A 15 18.68 -1.51 -12.64
N VAL A 16 17.97 -2.06 -13.62
CA VAL A 16 17.75 -1.41 -14.93
C VAL A 16 16.37 -0.75 -14.90
N GLY A 17 16.37 0.58 -14.75
CA GLY A 17 15.19 1.45 -14.72
C GLY A 17 15.50 2.75 -14.01
N ASP A 18 14.90 3.87 -14.44
CA ASP A 18 15.00 5.13 -13.71
C ASP A 18 14.33 4.99 -12.35
N VAL A 19 15.16 4.77 -11.33
CA VAL A 19 14.75 4.82 -9.93
C VAL A 19 14.40 6.27 -9.64
N VAL A 20 13.13 6.57 -9.39
CA VAL A 20 12.73 7.79 -8.69
C VAL A 20 12.82 7.45 -7.20
N PRO A 21 13.89 7.84 -6.49
CA PRO A 21 13.96 7.61 -5.06
C PRO A 21 12.90 8.52 -4.43
N GLY A 22 12.11 8.00 -3.49
CA GLY A 22 11.56 8.88 -2.47
C GLY A 22 12.72 9.66 -1.86
N ASP A 23 12.55 10.94 -1.58
CA ASP A 23 13.51 11.68 -0.76
C ASP A 23 12.86 11.89 0.62
N PRO A 24 13.29 11.15 1.67
CA PRO A 24 14.24 10.02 1.68
C PRO A 24 13.64 8.73 1.09
N PRO A 25 14.46 7.72 0.71
CA PRO A 25 13.98 6.51 0.04
C PRO A 25 12.97 5.78 0.93
N VAL A 26 11.77 5.60 0.40
CA VAL A 26 10.67 4.96 1.15
C VAL A 26 10.95 3.46 1.28
N PRO A 27 10.90 2.88 2.49
CA PRO A 27 11.17 1.46 2.68
C PRO A 27 10.23 0.58 1.85
N ILE A 28 10.81 -0.37 1.12
CA ILE A 28 10.07 -1.42 0.42
C ILE A 28 10.02 -2.67 1.29
N THR A 29 8.82 -3.14 1.60
CA THR A 29 8.59 -4.36 2.39
C THR A 29 7.97 -5.44 1.53
N VAL A 30 8.55 -6.65 1.53
CA VAL A 30 8.01 -7.78 0.74
C VAL A 30 7.07 -8.62 1.61
N TRP A 31 5.85 -8.86 1.13
CA TRP A 31 4.89 -9.78 1.76
C TRP A 31 4.71 -11.04 0.89
N PRO A 32 5.11 -12.23 1.38
CA PRO A 32 4.94 -13.48 0.63
C PRO A 32 3.48 -13.94 0.72
N LEU A 33 2.66 -13.59 -0.27
CA LEU A 33 1.21 -13.79 -0.29
C LEU A 33 0.77 -14.39 -1.63
N PRO A 34 -0.35 -15.13 -1.67
CA PRO A 34 -1.00 -15.47 -2.94
C PRO A 34 -1.55 -14.21 -3.62
N ALA A 35 -1.62 -14.27 -4.95
CA ALA A 35 -2.30 -13.28 -5.78
C ALA A 35 -3.81 -13.24 -5.48
N PRO A 36 -4.49 -12.09 -5.68
CA PRO A 36 -5.94 -12.05 -5.68
C PRO A 36 -6.52 -12.88 -6.83
N GLU A 37 -7.78 -13.31 -6.68
CA GLU A 37 -8.55 -13.86 -7.80
C GLU A 37 -8.87 -12.76 -8.84
N PRO A 38 -9.14 -13.12 -10.11
CA PRO A 38 -9.65 -12.17 -11.10
C PRO A 38 -10.94 -11.54 -10.54
N ASP A 39 -11.01 -10.20 -10.52
CA ASP A 39 -12.10 -9.38 -9.96
C ASP A 39 -12.01 -9.05 -8.45
N GLU A 40 -11.03 -9.59 -7.73
CA GLU A 40 -10.79 -9.22 -6.33
C GLU A 40 -9.66 -8.20 -6.21
N THR A 41 -9.80 -7.23 -5.30
CA THR A 41 -8.74 -6.23 -5.06
C THR A 41 -7.55 -6.85 -4.33
N MET A 42 -7.78 -7.85 -3.48
CA MET A 42 -6.74 -8.45 -2.66
C MET A 42 -7.04 -9.91 -2.34
N SER A 43 -6.01 -10.67 -1.98
CA SER A 43 -6.18 -12.01 -1.45
C SER A 43 -6.58 -12.00 0.03
N PRO A 44 -7.24 -13.05 0.56
CA PRO A 44 -7.60 -13.11 1.98
C PRO A 44 -6.45 -12.82 2.97
N PRO A 45 -5.23 -13.39 2.79
CA PRO A 45 -4.13 -13.10 3.71
C PRO A 45 -3.55 -11.69 3.56
N MET A 46 -3.76 -11.00 2.43
CA MET A 46 -3.45 -9.57 2.30
C MET A 46 -4.34 -8.74 3.23
N GLY A 47 -5.66 -8.96 3.18
CA GLY A 47 -6.61 -8.25 4.05
C GLY A 47 -6.28 -8.43 5.53
N VAL A 48 -5.96 -9.66 5.94
CA VAL A 48 -5.51 -9.96 7.31
C VAL A 48 -4.25 -9.15 7.67
N ARG A 49 -3.22 -9.13 6.80
CA ARG A 49 -1.99 -8.39 7.08
C ARG A 49 -2.20 -6.88 7.17
N LEU A 50 -3.02 -6.31 6.28
CA LEU A 50 -3.34 -4.87 6.33
C LEU A 50 -4.00 -4.52 7.66
N VAL A 51 -5.04 -5.26 8.05
CA VAL A 51 -5.77 -5.00 9.30
C VAL A 51 -4.85 -5.16 10.52
N HIS A 52 -4.07 -6.24 10.60
CA HIS A 52 -3.23 -6.49 11.78
C HIS A 52 -2.03 -5.56 11.90
N ASN A 53 -1.42 -5.14 10.79
CA ASN A 53 -0.22 -4.30 10.83
C ASN A 53 -0.52 -2.81 10.91
N LEU A 54 -1.68 -2.36 10.43
CA LEU A 54 -1.99 -0.94 10.28
C LEU A 54 -3.09 -0.45 11.22
N THR A 55 -3.68 -1.31 12.07
CA THR A 55 -4.77 -0.91 12.98
C THR A 55 -4.71 -1.58 14.35
N HIS A 56 -5.27 -0.91 15.35
CA HIS A 56 -5.47 -1.38 16.73
C HIS A 56 -6.92 -1.77 17.00
N ARG A 57 -7.16 -2.39 18.16
CA ARG A 57 -8.51 -2.82 18.57
C ARG A 57 -9.49 -1.64 18.54
N SER A 58 -10.68 -1.87 18.03
CA SER A 58 -11.78 -0.89 17.90
C SER A 58 -11.55 0.24 16.89
N ASP A 59 -10.41 0.27 16.18
CA ASP A 59 -10.21 1.20 15.08
C ASP A 59 -11.27 1.03 13.99
N LEU A 60 -11.67 2.15 13.39
CA LEU A 60 -12.54 2.17 12.22
C LEU A 60 -11.71 1.99 10.94
N ILE A 61 -12.19 1.11 10.08
CA ILE A 61 -11.63 0.80 8.77
C ILE A 61 -12.68 1.10 7.71
N ILE A 62 -12.34 1.94 6.73
CA ILE A 62 -13.17 2.19 5.55
C ILE A 62 -12.68 1.30 4.41
N ASP A 63 -13.57 0.44 3.94
CA ASP A 63 -13.34 -0.52 2.86
C ASP A 63 -13.96 -0.01 1.56
N LEU A 64 -13.10 0.33 0.60
CA LEU A 64 -13.48 0.75 -0.77
C LEU A 64 -13.07 -0.29 -1.81
N THR A 65 -12.80 -1.53 -1.37
CA THR A 65 -12.26 -2.59 -2.22
C THR A 65 -13.34 -3.52 -2.73
N THR A 66 -13.06 -4.19 -3.84
CA THR A 66 -13.92 -5.25 -4.36
C THR A 66 -13.51 -6.59 -3.75
N GLY A 67 -14.49 -7.26 -3.13
CA GLY A 67 -14.36 -8.61 -2.57
C GLY A 67 -14.55 -8.66 -1.05
N PRO A 68 -14.79 -9.86 -0.48
CA PRO A 68 -15.10 -10.03 0.95
C PRO A 68 -13.88 -10.03 1.88
N GLN A 69 -12.66 -9.93 1.35
CA GLN A 69 -11.41 -10.23 2.07
C GLN A 69 -11.18 -9.30 3.25
N LEU A 70 -11.30 -7.98 3.01
CA LEU A 70 -11.05 -7.00 4.05
C LEU A 70 -12.17 -7.01 5.09
N ALA A 71 -13.44 -7.06 4.67
CA ALA A 71 -14.58 -7.23 5.58
C ALA A 71 -14.41 -8.45 6.52
N ARG A 72 -13.99 -9.61 5.99
CA ARG A 72 -13.71 -10.81 6.81
C ARG A 72 -12.55 -10.59 7.79
N ALA A 73 -11.49 -9.91 7.36
CA ALA A 73 -10.35 -9.58 8.22
C ALA A 73 -10.73 -8.61 9.34
N ILE A 74 -11.54 -7.58 9.05
CA ILE A 74 -12.09 -6.62 10.01
C ILE A 74 -12.87 -7.34 11.11
N ILE A 75 -13.80 -8.22 10.73
CA ILE A 75 -14.63 -8.98 11.68
C ILE A 75 -13.76 -9.90 12.55
N SER A 76 -12.85 -10.65 11.92
CA SER A 76 -11.96 -11.60 12.60
C SER A 76 -11.01 -10.90 13.58
N ALA A 77 -10.60 -9.67 13.28
CA ALA A 77 -9.73 -8.88 14.15
C ALA A 77 -10.52 -8.02 15.17
N HIS A 78 -11.86 -8.12 15.23
CA HIS A 78 -12.70 -7.27 16.09
C HIS A 78 -12.45 -5.77 15.87
N ARG A 79 -12.42 -5.34 14.61
CA ARG A 79 -12.38 -3.94 14.19
C ARG A 79 -13.77 -3.44 13.81
N ARG A 80 -13.94 -2.11 13.74
CA ARG A 80 -15.14 -1.50 13.16
C ARG A 80 -14.91 -1.36 11.66
N GLY A 81 -15.88 -1.77 10.85
CA GLY A 81 -15.81 -1.68 9.38
C GLY A 81 -16.94 -0.87 8.81
N GLN A 82 -16.63 -0.07 7.78
CA GLN A 82 -17.62 0.58 6.94
C GLN A 82 -17.28 0.29 5.47
N SER A 83 -18.18 -0.40 4.77
CA SER A 83 -18.07 -0.57 3.32
C SER A 83 -18.70 0.64 2.64
N CYS A 84 -17.95 1.29 1.76
CA CYS A 84 -18.38 2.47 1.03
C CYS A 84 -18.04 2.33 -0.45
N SER A 85 -18.75 3.05 -1.31
CA SER A 85 -18.21 3.38 -2.63
C SER A 85 -17.15 4.48 -2.51
N ALA A 86 -16.31 4.63 -3.53
CA ALA A 86 -15.40 5.78 -3.66
C ALA A 86 -16.15 7.13 -3.78
N SER A 87 -17.48 7.12 -3.95
CA SER A 87 -18.33 8.31 -3.86
C SER A 87 -18.35 8.88 -2.44
N ALA A 88 -18.01 10.16 -2.27
CA ALA A 88 -17.99 10.79 -0.94
C ALA A 88 -19.36 10.87 -0.25
N ALA A 89 -20.46 10.68 -0.97
CA ALA A 89 -21.79 10.63 -0.36
C ALA A 89 -21.92 9.45 0.62
N ASP A 90 -21.15 8.38 0.41
CA ASP A 90 -21.21 7.16 1.21
C ASP A 90 -20.29 7.21 2.43
N TRP A 91 -19.44 8.24 2.53
CA TRP A 91 -18.43 8.35 3.56
C TRP A 91 -19.08 8.93 4.81
N GLY A 92 -19.01 8.18 5.91
CA GLY A 92 -19.56 8.61 7.20
C GLY A 92 -18.82 9.84 7.75
N GLN A 93 -19.35 10.41 8.83
CA GLN A 93 -18.66 11.47 9.57
C GLN A 93 -17.53 10.94 10.46
N ASP A 94 -17.52 9.64 10.73
CA ASP A 94 -16.52 9.00 11.57
C ASP A 94 -15.12 9.06 10.92
N ARG A 95 -14.11 9.16 11.78
CA ARG A 95 -12.70 9.16 11.36
C ARG A 95 -12.13 7.74 11.41
N ALA A 96 -11.44 7.34 10.35
CA ALA A 96 -10.86 6.01 10.18
C ALA A 96 -9.36 5.98 10.53
N ALA A 97 -8.90 4.86 11.07
CA ALA A 97 -7.47 4.57 11.23
C ALA A 97 -6.86 4.03 9.94
N LEU A 98 -7.66 3.32 9.14
CA LEU A 98 -7.25 2.75 7.87
C LEU A 98 -8.35 2.96 6.82
N ILE A 99 -7.97 3.47 5.65
CA ILE A 99 -8.81 3.49 4.46
C ILE A 99 -8.12 2.58 3.43
N VAL A 100 -8.84 1.63 2.84
CA VAL A 100 -8.27 0.69 1.87
C VAL A 100 -8.98 0.84 0.54
N THR A 101 -8.22 0.97 -0.54
CA THR A 101 -8.77 1.21 -1.88
C THR A 101 -7.95 0.54 -2.98
N ALA A 102 -8.60 0.24 -4.10
CA ALA A 102 -7.93 -0.21 -5.33
C ALA A 102 -7.54 0.97 -6.22
N TRP A 103 -6.52 0.78 -7.06
CA TRP A 103 -6.16 1.73 -8.10
C TRP A 103 -6.02 1.03 -9.47
N PRO A 104 -6.53 1.62 -10.56
CA PRO A 104 -7.31 2.86 -10.61
C PRO A 104 -8.68 2.71 -9.92
N LEU A 105 -9.27 3.82 -9.50
CA LEU A 105 -10.60 3.83 -8.89
C LEU A 105 -11.64 3.43 -9.95
N ALA A 106 -12.43 2.39 -9.66
CA ALA A 106 -13.35 1.78 -10.63
C ALA A 106 -14.43 2.73 -11.18
N ASP A 107 -14.79 3.79 -10.44
CA ASP A 107 -15.92 4.69 -10.77
C ASP A 107 -15.68 6.16 -10.38
N SER A 108 -14.47 6.70 -10.54
CA SER A 108 -14.20 8.08 -10.12
C SER A 108 -14.55 9.10 -11.21
N ALA A 109 -15.78 9.64 -11.19
CA ALA A 109 -16.10 10.96 -11.79
C ALA A 109 -15.32 12.12 -11.14
N ARG A 110 -14.69 11.83 -10.00
CA ARG A 110 -13.89 12.74 -9.18
C ARG A 110 -12.40 12.66 -9.55
N SER A 111 -11.69 13.78 -9.49
CA SER A 111 -10.23 13.78 -9.63
C SER A 111 -9.53 13.00 -8.51
N ALA A 112 -8.38 12.40 -8.83
CA ALA A 112 -7.53 11.69 -7.88
C ALA A 112 -7.21 12.54 -6.62
N GLU A 113 -6.88 13.81 -6.84
CA GLU A 113 -6.59 14.77 -5.77
C GLU A 113 -7.78 14.97 -4.82
N ALA A 114 -8.99 15.15 -5.36
CA ALA A 114 -10.19 15.31 -4.54
C ALA A 114 -10.55 14.03 -3.77
N PHE A 115 -10.22 12.86 -4.31
CA PHE A 115 -10.36 11.58 -3.59
C PHE A 115 -9.38 11.52 -2.41
N PHE A 116 -8.10 11.81 -2.63
CA PHE A 116 -7.11 11.79 -1.56
C PHE A 116 -7.33 12.92 -0.53
N GLY A 117 -7.89 14.06 -0.93
CA GLY A 117 -8.30 15.12 -0.01
C GLY A 117 -9.43 14.66 0.92
N GLN A 118 -10.39 13.89 0.40
CA GLN A 118 -11.41 13.24 1.22
C GLN A 118 -10.80 12.20 2.17
N CYS A 119 -9.87 11.39 1.69
CA CYS A 119 -9.13 10.45 2.54
C CYS A 119 -8.45 11.18 3.69
N LEU A 120 -7.68 12.24 3.41
CA LEU A 120 -6.98 13.03 4.40
C LEU A 120 -7.93 13.58 5.46
N ALA A 121 -9.09 14.11 5.05
CA ALA A 121 -10.12 14.63 5.94
C ALA A 121 -10.71 13.53 6.85
N SER A 122 -10.89 12.32 6.31
CA SER A 122 -11.49 11.19 7.03
C SER A 122 -10.53 10.40 7.92
N LEU A 123 -9.23 10.66 7.89
CA LEU A 123 -8.28 9.97 8.78
C LEU A 123 -8.25 10.51 10.22
N VAL A 124 -7.99 9.63 11.19
CA VAL A 124 -7.53 10.02 12.54
C VAL A 124 -6.06 10.48 12.49
N ARG A 125 -5.56 11.08 13.59
CA ARG A 125 -4.11 11.29 13.74
C ARG A 125 -3.40 9.93 13.80
N GLY A 126 -2.35 9.76 12.99
CA GLY A 126 -1.63 8.48 12.86
C GLY A 126 -2.31 7.44 11.97
N GLY A 127 -3.48 7.75 11.40
CA GLY A 127 -4.14 6.87 10.43
C GLY A 127 -3.47 6.90 9.05
N CYS A 128 -3.79 5.92 8.21
CA CYS A 128 -3.22 5.76 6.88
C CYS A 128 -4.24 5.34 5.82
N VAL A 129 -3.89 5.56 4.56
CA VAL A 129 -4.57 5.04 3.37
C VAL A 129 -3.66 3.98 2.77
N ALA A 130 -4.19 2.79 2.53
CA ALA A 130 -3.53 1.72 1.80
C ALA A 130 -4.14 1.63 0.39
N VAL A 131 -3.35 1.98 -0.63
CA VAL A 131 -3.75 1.93 -2.04
C VAL A 131 -3.16 0.69 -2.67
N LEU A 132 -4.01 -0.24 -3.14
CA LEU A 132 -3.61 -1.48 -3.78
C LEU A 132 -3.61 -1.33 -5.30
N LEU A 133 -2.53 -1.78 -5.95
CA LEU A 133 -2.37 -1.74 -7.40
C LEU A 133 -1.92 -3.11 -7.90
N ALA A 134 -2.43 -3.53 -9.06
CA ALA A 134 -1.82 -4.63 -9.79
C ALA A 134 -0.39 -4.25 -10.19
N HIS A 135 0.58 -5.13 -9.91
CA HIS A 135 1.97 -4.92 -10.27
C HIS A 135 2.19 -5.06 -11.78
N GLY A 136 3.16 -4.32 -12.33
CA GLY A 136 3.60 -4.47 -13.73
C GLY A 136 3.69 -3.16 -14.51
N ASP A 137 3.04 -2.10 -14.04
CA ASP A 137 3.15 -0.76 -14.62
C ASP A 137 3.90 0.16 -13.64
N PRO A 138 5.15 0.56 -13.92
CA PRO A 138 5.95 1.37 -13.02
C PRO A 138 5.43 2.81 -12.88
N ILE A 139 4.57 3.28 -13.79
CA ILE A 139 4.01 4.64 -13.76
C ILE A 139 2.88 4.74 -12.73
N ARG A 140 2.07 3.68 -12.56
CA ARG A 140 0.90 3.72 -11.66
C ARG A 140 1.24 4.07 -10.21
N PRO A 141 2.27 3.48 -9.57
CA PRO A 141 2.65 3.90 -8.23
C PRO A 141 3.05 5.37 -8.16
N VAL A 142 3.73 5.89 -9.19
CA VAL A 142 4.17 7.30 -9.27
C VAL A 142 2.96 8.23 -9.35
N ASP A 143 1.98 7.92 -10.19
CA ASP A 143 0.76 8.72 -10.34
C ASP A 143 -0.03 8.82 -9.03
N VAL A 144 -0.13 7.70 -8.29
CA VAL A 144 -0.76 7.68 -6.96
C VAL A 144 0.00 8.58 -5.99
N VAL A 145 1.33 8.48 -5.95
CA VAL A 145 2.15 9.30 -5.04
C VAL A 145 2.03 10.79 -5.38
N ILE A 146 2.02 11.16 -6.67
CA ILE A 146 1.85 12.54 -7.11
C ILE A 146 0.47 13.06 -6.68
N ALA A 147 -0.60 12.32 -6.96
CA ALA A 147 -1.96 12.72 -6.60
C ALA A 147 -2.17 12.82 -5.09
N ALA A 148 -1.61 11.87 -4.33
CA ALA A 148 -1.67 11.88 -2.87
C ALA A 148 -0.90 13.06 -2.26
N LYS A 149 0.30 13.36 -2.78
CA LYS A 149 1.10 14.52 -2.35
C LYS A 149 0.41 15.84 -2.67
N ALA A 150 -0.21 15.97 -3.84
CA ALA A 150 -1.00 17.14 -4.20
C ALA A 150 -2.15 17.38 -3.21
N ALA A 151 -2.78 16.29 -2.74
CA ALA A 151 -3.81 16.34 -1.70
C ALA A 151 -3.29 16.49 -0.27
N GLY A 152 -1.97 16.61 -0.06
CA GLY A 152 -1.35 16.84 1.25
C GLY A 152 -1.06 15.57 2.07
N LEU A 153 -1.15 14.36 1.48
CA LEU A 153 -0.69 13.13 2.13
C LEU A 153 0.84 12.94 1.94
N SER A 154 1.45 12.22 2.87
CA SER A 154 2.85 11.80 2.82
C SER A 154 2.96 10.32 2.48
N TYR A 155 3.91 9.95 1.63
CA TYR A 155 4.18 8.57 1.26
C TYR A 155 5.08 7.91 2.31
N LEU A 156 4.54 6.94 3.05
CA LEU A 156 5.20 6.34 4.22
C LEU A 156 5.92 5.02 3.90
N GLN A 157 5.30 4.14 3.12
CA GLN A 157 5.82 2.80 2.88
C GLN A 157 5.32 2.22 1.55
N HIS A 158 6.21 1.49 0.87
CA HIS A 158 5.84 0.60 -0.22
C HIS A 158 5.81 -0.83 0.30
N ILE A 159 4.71 -1.55 0.08
CA ILE A 159 4.66 -3.00 0.29
C ILE A 159 4.48 -3.67 -1.06
N VAL A 160 5.31 -4.67 -1.36
CA VAL A 160 5.15 -5.51 -2.56
C VAL A 160 4.72 -6.90 -2.14
N ALA A 161 3.59 -7.37 -2.64
CA ALA A 161 3.16 -8.75 -2.44
C ALA A 161 3.65 -9.61 -3.59
N ALA A 162 4.36 -10.68 -3.22
CA ALA A 162 4.95 -11.62 -4.15
C ALA A 162 4.53 -13.04 -3.81
N HIS A 163 4.49 -13.89 -4.84
CA HIS A 163 4.12 -15.29 -4.67
C HIS A 163 5.05 -15.99 -3.66
N ARG A 164 4.48 -16.85 -2.82
CA ARG A 164 5.19 -17.48 -1.69
C ARG A 164 6.29 -18.46 -2.11
N ALA A 165 6.35 -18.87 -3.38
CA ALA A 165 7.35 -19.80 -3.89
C ALA A 165 8.23 -19.16 -4.97
N PRO A 166 9.57 -19.27 -4.88
CA PRO A 166 10.44 -19.11 -6.03
C PRO A 166 10.07 -20.18 -7.06
N THR A 167 9.78 -19.77 -8.30
CA THR A 167 9.55 -20.71 -9.39
C THR A 167 10.83 -21.52 -9.65
N PRO A 168 10.78 -22.87 -9.73
CA PRO A 168 11.96 -23.67 -10.07
C PRO A 168 12.55 -23.18 -11.41
N GLY A 169 13.81 -22.73 -11.39
CA GLY A 169 14.51 -22.19 -12.56
C GLY A 169 14.72 -20.67 -12.55
N ASN A 170 14.05 -19.91 -11.68
CA ASN A 170 14.21 -18.45 -11.56
C ASN A 170 14.39 -18.03 -10.08
N ARG A 171 15.48 -18.50 -9.47
CA ARG A 171 15.76 -18.36 -8.02
C ARG A 171 15.98 -16.92 -7.54
N THR A 172 16.07 -15.95 -8.43
CA THR A 172 16.46 -14.56 -8.11
C THR A 172 15.36 -13.53 -8.38
N GLN A 173 14.23 -13.90 -8.99
CA GLN A 173 13.17 -12.96 -9.32
C GLN A 173 11.93 -13.19 -8.45
N LEU A 174 11.59 -12.20 -7.63
CA LEU A 174 10.32 -12.17 -6.91
C LEU A 174 9.19 -12.00 -7.92
N ASN A 175 8.24 -12.94 -7.94
CA ASN A 175 7.02 -12.82 -8.75
C ASN A 175 6.03 -11.90 -8.01
N ILE A 176 6.22 -10.59 -8.15
CA ILE A 176 5.40 -9.55 -7.54
C ILE A 176 4.10 -9.40 -8.35
N HIS A 177 2.96 -9.40 -7.67
CA HIS A 177 1.65 -9.27 -8.30
C HIS A 177 0.84 -8.07 -7.80
N THR A 178 1.19 -7.51 -6.64
CA THR A 178 0.45 -6.38 -6.06
C THR A 178 1.40 -5.42 -5.35
N ASP A 179 1.25 -4.14 -5.64
CA ASP A 179 1.84 -3.05 -4.87
C ASP A 179 0.81 -2.50 -3.88
N VAL A 180 1.25 -2.17 -2.67
CA VAL A 180 0.45 -1.43 -1.69
C VAL A 180 1.23 -0.20 -1.26
N LEU A 181 0.68 0.97 -1.57
CA LEU A 181 1.23 2.24 -1.15
C LEU A 181 0.54 2.69 0.13
N VAL A 182 1.32 2.88 1.19
CA VAL A 182 0.82 3.39 2.47
C VAL A 182 1.07 4.88 2.52
N LEU A 183 -0.01 5.64 2.62
CA LEU A 183 -0.02 7.10 2.65
C LEU A 183 -0.55 7.56 4.02
N THR A 184 0.06 8.56 4.63
CA THR A 184 -0.37 9.08 5.93
C THR A 184 -0.58 10.57 5.90
N ARG A 185 -1.22 11.09 6.95
CA ARG A 185 -1.10 12.51 7.27
C ARG A 185 0.38 12.89 7.38
N PRO A 186 0.76 14.11 6.95
CA PRO A 186 2.10 14.61 7.19
C PRO A 186 2.31 14.67 8.70
N HIS A 187 3.47 14.20 9.15
CA HIS A 187 3.88 14.51 10.51
C HIS A 187 4.00 16.02 10.58
N GLY A 188 3.27 16.67 11.47
CA GLY A 188 3.47 18.08 11.74
C GLY A 188 4.93 18.24 12.12
N GLY A 189 5.76 18.78 11.22
CA GLY A 189 7.11 19.16 11.56
C GLY A 189 7.01 20.06 12.78
N GLY A 190 7.63 19.65 13.88
CA GLY A 190 7.75 20.52 15.03
C GLY A 190 8.32 21.85 14.55
N ASP A 191 7.67 22.94 14.95
CA ASP A 191 8.18 24.29 14.80
C ASP A 191 9.67 24.31 15.12
N GLN A 192 10.50 24.60 14.12
CA GLN A 192 11.82 25.16 14.37
C GLN A 192 11.65 26.66 14.34
N ASN A 193 11.29 27.21 15.49
CA ASN A 193 11.44 28.62 15.81
C ASN A 193 12.77 28.77 16.56
N GLY A 194 13.68 29.55 16.00
CA GLY A 194 14.99 29.89 16.56
C GLY A 194 15.71 30.87 15.64
#